data_AF-A0A8J4A7A5-F1
#
_entry.id   AF-A0A8J4A7A5-F1
#
_cell.length_a   1.000
_cell.length_b   1.000
_cell.length_c   1.000
_cell.angle_alpha   90.00
_cell.angle_beta   90.00
_cell.angle_gamma   90.00
#
_symmetry.space_group_name_H-M   'P 1'
#
loop_
_entity.id
_entity.type
_entity.pdbx_description
1 polymer ?
#
loop_
_entity_poly.entity_id
_entity_poly.type
_entity_poly.pdbx_seq_one_letter_code
_entity_poly.pdbx_strand_id
1 'polypeptide(L)'
;MATGDELIGRILADGQRLQQAAARLRPSPLLDLNLTMQQLKVLIALARGASSGQALTDVLGVRLATVTGIVDRLAAQHLVSRREDPSDRRVRLIELTTAGRRLLDRLNEAGEFATRRLLERLDTEGLRTVAAAIRLLCEAAEGEATDREPATRADREHATGAGPDPEHTAADPASDRAPGTGAGARPRSGTAATG
;
A
#
# COMPACT_ATOMS: atom_id res chain seq x y z
N MET A 1 -7.03 -39.42 -12.77
CA MET A 1 -6.05 -38.37 -13.08
C MET A 1 -6.59 -37.09 -12.45
N ALA A 2 -5.79 -36.36 -11.68
CA ALA A 2 -6.23 -35.10 -11.09
C ALA A 2 -6.46 -34.07 -12.21
N THR A 3 -7.57 -33.33 -12.17
CA THR A 3 -7.85 -32.23 -13.09
C THR A 3 -6.88 -31.06 -12.85
N GLY A 4 -6.67 -30.20 -13.86
CA GLY A 4 -5.78 -29.03 -13.75
C GLY A 4 -6.09 -28.16 -12.54
N ASP A 5 -7.36 -27.88 -12.28
CA ASP A 5 -7.81 -27.12 -11.11
C ASP A 5 -7.46 -27.78 -9.76
N GLU A 6 -7.51 -29.11 -9.67
CA GLU A 6 -7.16 -29.83 -8.45
C GLU A 6 -5.65 -29.70 -8.16
N LEU A 7 -4.82 -29.74 -9.20
CA LEU A 7 -3.38 -29.55 -9.09
C LEU A 7 -3.04 -28.10 -8.72
N ILE A 8 -3.70 -27.11 -9.33
CA ILE A 8 -3.54 -25.70 -8.97
C ILE A 8 -3.90 -25.49 -7.49
N GLY A 9 -5.04 -26.01 -7.04
CA GLY A 9 -5.48 -25.90 -5.65
C GLY A 9 -4.48 -26.51 -4.67
N ARG A 10 -3.90 -27.67 -5.01
CA ARG A 10 -2.88 -28.34 -4.19
C ARG A 10 -1.58 -27.54 -4.13
N ILE A 11 -1.11 -27.02 -5.27
CA ILE A 11 0.10 -26.18 -5.35
C ILE A 11 -0.07 -24.92 -4.50
N LEU A 12 -1.23 -24.25 -4.56
CA LEU A 12 -1.52 -23.09 -3.73
C LEU A 12 -1.51 -23.42 -2.24
N ALA A 13 -2.11 -24.55 -1.85
CA ALA A 13 -2.12 -25.00 -0.45
C ALA A 13 -0.71 -25.34 0.06
N ASP A 14 0.11 -26.03 -0.74
CA ASP A 14 1.49 -26.35 -0.38
C ASP A 14 2.36 -25.10 -0.31
N GLY A 15 2.13 -24.13 -1.20
CA GLY A 15 2.75 -22.80 -1.13
C GLY A 15 2.44 -22.09 0.19
N GLN A 16 1.19 -22.11 0.65
CA GLN A 16 0.80 -21.51 1.92
C GLN A 16 1.44 -22.23 3.12
N ARG A 17 1.52 -23.58 3.10
CA ARG A 17 2.22 -24.36 4.12
C ARG A 17 3.71 -24.04 4.17
N LEU A 18 4.34 -23.90 3.00
CA LEU A 18 5.74 -23.50 2.88
C LEU A 18 5.97 -22.10 3.47
N GLN A 19 5.10 -21.12 3.15
CA GLN A 19 5.18 -19.77 3.72
C GLN A 19 5.08 -19.78 5.25
N GLN A 20 4.18 -20.58 5.83
CA GLN A 20 4.06 -20.71 7.28
C GLN A 20 5.28 -21.37 7.92
N ALA A 21 5.87 -22.38 7.29
CA ALA A 21 7.08 -23.05 7.77
C ALA A 21 8.30 -22.11 7.68
N ALA A 22 8.50 -21.45 6.55
CA ALA A 22 9.58 -20.48 6.34
C ALA A 22 9.47 -19.31 7.31
N ALA A 23 8.26 -18.85 7.64
CA ALA A 23 8.04 -17.78 8.60
C ALA A 23 8.64 -18.07 9.99
N ARG A 24 8.69 -19.35 10.41
CA ARG A 24 9.28 -19.78 11.69
C ARG A 24 10.81 -19.81 11.67
N LEU A 25 11.42 -19.87 10.48
CA LEU A 25 12.86 -19.90 10.28
C LEU A 25 13.47 -18.53 10.02
N ARG A 26 12.62 -17.53 9.72
CA ARG A 26 13.07 -16.16 9.55
C ARG A 26 13.64 -15.65 10.88
N PRO A 27 14.84 -15.07 10.89
CA PRO A 27 15.32 -14.38 12.07
C PRO A 27 14.31 -13.27 12.44
N SER A 28 14.27 -12.92 13.73
CA SER A 28 13.30 -11.99 14.31
C SER A 28 13.40 -10.47 13.92
N PRO A 29 14.28 -9.95 13.04
CA PRO A 29 14.26 -8.53 12.69
C PRO A 29 12.96 -8.03 12.05
N LEU A 30 12.13 -8.95 11.54
CA LEU A 30 10.83 -8.63 10.94
C LEU A 30 9.79 -8.14 11.97
N LEU A 31 9.89 -8.58 13.22
CA LEU A 31 8.98 -8.19 14.30
C LEU A 31 9.33 -6.83 14.91
N ASP A 32 10.59 -6.39 14.75
CA ASP A 32 11.08 -5.10 15.23
C ASP A 32 10.77 -3.95 14.27
N LEU A 33 10.24 -4.27 13.09
CA LEU A 33 9.78 -3.27 12.15
C LEU A 33 8.39 -2.81 12.56
N ASN A 34 8.29 -1.54 12.98
CA ASN A 34 7.04 -0.83 13.22
C ASN A 34 6.29 -0.55 11.90
N LEU A 35 6.04 -1.60 11.12
CA LEU A 35 5.34 -1.59 9.84
C LEU A 35 4.13 -2.52 9.91
N THR A 36 3.00 -1.98 9.47
CA THR A 36 1.81 -2.77 9.16
C THR A 36 1.98 -3.52 7.84
N MET A 37 1.20 -4.59 7.64
CA MET A 37 1.21 -5.36 6.39
C MET A 37 0.92 -4.48 5.15
N GLN A 38 0.03 -3.49 5.28
CA GLN A 38 -0.31 -2.59 4.18
C GLN A 38 0.85 -1.63 3.85
N GLN A 39 1.58 -1.15 4.85
CA GLN A 39 2.79 -0.36 4.64
C GLN A 39 3.89 -1.18 3.96
N LEU A 40 4.07 -2.44 4.36
CA LEU A 40 5.01 -3.34 3.71
C LEU A 40 4.66 -3.57 2.23
N LYS A 41 3.38 -3.80 1.92
CA LYS A 41 2.91 -3.95 0.53
C LYS A 41 3.23 -2.73 -0.34
N VAL A 42 3.07 -1.51 0.18
CA VAL A 42 3.47 -0.28 -0.54
C VAL A 42 4.97 -0.29 -0.82
N LEU A 43 5.81 -0.60 0.16
CA LEU A 43 7.26 -0.63 -0.05
C LEU A 43 7.65 -1.65 -1.13
N ILE A 44 7.07 -2.86 -1.08
CA ILE A 44 7.31 -3.92 -2.08
C ILE A 44 6.86 -3.47 -3.47
N ALA A 45 5.70 -2.82 -3.59
CA ALA A 45 5.23 -2.30 -4.87
C ALA A 45 6.21 -1.27 -5.47
N LEU A 46 6.72 -0.37 -4.63
CA LEU A 46 7.67 0.67 -5.01
C LEU A 46 9.10 0.14 -5.27
N ALA A 47 9.39 -1.13 -4.94
CA ALA A 47 10.67 -1.76 -5.26
C ALA A 47 10.88 -1.87 -6.77
N ARG A 48 9.79 -1.97 -7.55
CA ARG A 48 9.82 -2.06 -9.02
C ARG A 48 9.97 -0.70 -9.71
N GLY A 49 9.86 0.40 -8.97
CA GLY A 49 9.94 1.76 -9.49
C GLY A 49 9.00 2.72 -8.78
N ALA A 50 9.10 4.01 -9.13
CA ALA A 50 8.18 5.02 -8.62
C ALA A 50 6.75 4.74 -9.10
N SER A 51 5.75 5.00 -8.26
CA SER A 51 4.34 4.75 -8.59
C SER A 51 3.46 5.93 -8.16
N SER A 52 2.36 6.14 -8.87
CA SER A 52 1.33 7.10 -8.45
C SER A 52 0.50 6.53 -7.30
N GLY A 53 -0.15 7.41 -6.55
CA GLY A 53 -1.10 6.99 -5.50
C GLY A 53 -2.23 6.11 -6.06
N GLN A 54 -2.67 6.37 -7.29
CA GLN A 54 -3.69 5.56 -7.97
C GLN A 54 -3.17 4.16 -8.33
N ALA A 55 -1.95 4.03 -8.84
CA ALA A 55 -1.39 2.69 -9.10
C ALA A 55 -1.29 1.86 -7.80
N LEU A 56 -1.01 2.52 -6.68
CA LEU A 56 -0.99 1.86 -5.36
C LEU A 56 -2.38 1.46 -4.86
N THR A 57 -3.48 2.12 -5.27
CA THR A 57 -4.83 1.65 -4.91
C THR A 57 -5.11 0.28 -5.51
N ASP A 58 -4.69 0.08 -6.75
CA ASP A 58 -4.92 -1.16 -7.50
C ASP A 58 -4.11 -2.31 -6.89
N VAL A 59 -2.88 -2.03 -6.47
CA VAL A 59 -2.02 -3.02 -5.80
C VAL A 59 -2.53 -3.38 -4.40
N LEU A 60 -3.04 -2.41 -3.65
CA LEU A 60 -3.46 -2.63 -2.27
C LEU A 60 -4.92 -3.08 -2.13
N GLY A 61 -5.77 -2.84 -3.14
CA GLY A 61 -7.21 -3.08 -3.09
C GLY A 61 -7.93 -2.14 -2.11
N VAL A 62 -7.42 -0.91 -1.91
CA VAL A 62 -7.97 0.06 -0.95
C VAL A 62 -8.20 1.41 -1.60
N ARG A 63 -9.01 2.26 -0.95
CA ARG A 63 -9.33 3.60 -1.44
C ARG A 63 -8.10 4.52 -1.40
N LEU A 64 -8.07 5.50 -2.30
CA LEU A 64 -6.97 6.47 -2.42
C LEU A 64 -6.67 7.21 -1.12
N ALA A 65 -7.70 7.62 -0.35
CA ALA A 65 -7.50 8.25 0.95
C ALA A 65 -6.72 7.37 1.95
N THR A 66 -6.96 6.05 1.92
CA THR A 66 -6.22 5.08 2.74
C THR A 66 -4.77 4.98 2.28
N VAL A 67 -4.53 4.92 0.97
CA VAL A 67 -3.17 4.95 0.40
C VAL A 67 -2.42 6.21 0.83
N THR A 68 -3.05 7.39 0.73
CA THR A 68 -2.43 8.66 1.15
C THR A 68 -1.95 8.61 2.59
N GLY A 69 -2.80 8.15 3.53
CA GLY A 69 -2.43 8.01 4.94
C GLY A 69 -1.39 6.92 5.21
N ILE A 70 -1.32 5.86 4.40
CA ILE A 70 -0.23 4.88 4.46
C ILE A 70 1.09 5.52 4.03
N VAL A 71 1.07 6.24 2.91
CA VAL A 71 2.24 6.91 2.33
C VAL A 71 2.74 8.03 3.25
N ASP A 72 1.84 8.81 3.88
CA ASP A 72 2.23 9.85 4.84
C ASP A 72 3.00 9.26 6.02
N ARG A 73 2.53 8.12 6.57
CA ARG A 73 3.23 7.43 7.66
C ARG A 73 4.58 6.87 7.22
N LEU A 74 4.67 6.32 6.01
CA LEU A 74 5.95 5.84 5.46
C LEU A 74 6.93 7.00 5.20
N ALA A 75 6.42 8.17 4.77
CA ALA A 75 7.22 9.37 4.57
C ALA A 75 7.72 9.94 5.90
N ALA A 76 6.88 9.93 6.94
CA ALA A 76 7.27 10.30 8.30
C ALA A 76 8.35 9.36 8.89
N GLN A 77 8.38 8.10 8.45
CA GLN A 77 9.45 7.14 8.76
C GLN A 77 10.67 7.26 7.83
N HIS A 78 10.70 8.25 6.92
CA HIS A 78 11.75 8.46 5.92
C HIS A 78 11.98 7.28 4.96
N LEU A 79 10.98 6.42 4.77
CA LEU A 79 11.09 5.24 3.90
C LEU A 79 10.66 5.54 2.45
N VAL A 80 9.83 6.55 2.25
CA VAL A 80 9.38 6.99 0.92
C VAL A 80 9.49 8.51 0.77
N SER A 81 9.67 8.97 -0.45
CA SER A 81 9.60 10.38 -0.85
C SER A 81 8.52 10.59 -1.89
N ARG A 82 8.03 11.82 -1.99
CA ARG A 82 7.11 12.28 -3.03
C ARG A 82 7.83 13.26 -3.94
N ARG A 83 7.72 13.07 -5.25
CA ARG A 83 8.16 14.07 -6.24
C ARG A 83 7.08 14.29 -7.28
N GLU A 84 7.14 15.45 -7.92
CA GLU A 84 6.33 15.71 -9.10
C GLU A 84 6.81 14.83 -10.25
N ASP A 85 5.87 14.32 -11.05
CA ASP A 85 6.23 13.68 -12.30
C ASP A 85 6.80 14.74 -13.26
N PRO A 86 8.02 14.55 -13.81
CA PRO A 86 8.59 15.47 -14.79
C PRO A 86 7.73 15.66 -16.05
N SER A 87 6.90 14.66 -16.37
CA SER A 87 6.05 14.62 -17.57
C SER A 87 4.66 15.20 -17.33
N ASP A 88 4.16 15.14 -16.09
CA ASP A 88 2.88 15.72 -15.68
C ASP A 88 2.91 16.18 -14.22
N ARG A 89 3.09 17.50 -14.00
CA ARG A 89 3.16 18.10 -12.66
C ARG A 89 1.90 17.89 -11.81
N ARG A 90 0.78 17.45 -12.41
CA ARG A 90 -0.45 17.11 -11.68
C ARG A 90 -0.35 15.75 -10.99
N VAL A 91 0.59 14.90 -11.41
CA VAL A 91 0.84 13.58 -10.83
C VAL A 91 1.97 13.68 -9.82
N ARG A 92 1.71 13.20 -8.60
CA ARG A 92 2.73 12.98 -7.58
C ARG A 92 3.16 11.53 -7.60
N LEU A 93 4.42 11.31 -7.94
CA LEU A 93 5.06 10.01 -7.85
C LEU A 93 5.58 9.79 -6.43
N ILE A 94 5.42 8.57 -5.97
CA ILE A 94 5.93 8.07 -4.70
C ILE A 94 7.07 7.12 -5.04
N GLU A 95 8.19 7.25 -4.35
CA GLU A 95 9.35 6.39 -4.56
C GLU A 95 10.03 6.03 -3.24
N LEU A 96 10.75 4.92 -3.23
CA LEU A 96 11.56 4.53 -2.08
C LEU A 96 12.75 5.49 -1.92
N THR A 97 12.97 5.93 -0.68
CA THR A 97 14.25 6.53 -0.30
C THR A 97 15.34 5.46 -0.23
N THR A 98 16.59 5.90 -0.05
CA THR A 98 17.71 4.99 0.26
C THR A 98 17.43 4.15 1.51
N ALA A 99 16.81 4.74 2.54
CA ALA A 99 16.43 4.02 3.76
C ALA A 99 15.34 2.98 3.50
N GLY A 100 14.34 3.30 2.68
CA GLY A 100 13.30 2.38 2.24
C GLY A 100 13.84 1.18 1.46
N ARG A 101 14.78 1.41 0.53
CA ARG A 101 15.46 0.32 -0.21
C ARG A 101 16.26 -0.58 0.72
N ARG A 102 17.14 0.00 1.54
CA ARG A 102 17.93 -0.78 2.52
C ARG A 102 17.06 -1.60 3.46
N LEU A 103 15.88 -1.09 3.79
CA LEU A 103 14.93 -1.85 4.60
C LEU A 103 14.43 -3.08 3.86
N LEU A 104 13.98 -2.93 2.61
CA LEU A 104 13.57 -4.06 1.78
C LEU A 104 14.71 -5.05 1.54
N ASP A 105 15.94 -4.58 1.33
CA ASP A 105 17.11 -5.44 1.15
C ASP A 105 17.31 -6.33 2.39
N ARG A 106 17.26 -5.75 3.61
CA ARG A 106 17.32 -6.55 4.85
C ARG A 106 16.16 -7.54 4.98
N LEU A 107 14.97 -7.18 4.51
CA LEU A 107 13.82 -8.08 4.51
C LEU A 107 14.01 -9.25 3.54
N ASN A 108 14.56 -8.97 2.36
CA ASN A 108 14.88 -9.97 1.36
C ASN A 108 15.99 -10.89 1.87
N GLU A 109 17.07 -10.36 2.44
CA GLU A 109 18.15 -11.14 3.04
C GLU A 109 17.64 -12.08 4.15
N ALA A 110 16.74 -11.60 5.02
CA ALA A 110 16.10 -12.43 6.04
C ALA A 110 15.21 -13.54 5.44
N GLY A 111 14.52 -13.25 4.33
CA GLY A 111 13.74 -14.21 3.56
C GLY A 111 14.61 -15.25 2.82
N GLU A 112 15.71 -14.80 2.23
CA GLU A 112 16.72 -15.64 1.59
C GLU A 112 17.37 -16.56 2.60
N PHE A 113 17.69 -16.08 3.80
CA PHE A 113 18.24 -16.91 4.87
C PHE A 113 17.30 -18.09 5.21
N ALA A 114 16.00 -17.81 5.40
CA ALA A 114 15.02 -18.85 5.70
C ALA A 114 14.86 -19.84 4.52
N THR A 115 14.80 -19.33 3.29
CA THR A 115 14.67 -20.15 2.08
C THR A 115 15.91 -21.02 1.87
N ARG A 116 17.10 -20.45 1.99
CA ARG A 116 18.39 -21.15 1.93
C ARG A 116 18.45 -22.30 2.93
N ARG A 117 18.07 -22.07 4.19
CA ARG A 117 18.01 -23.10 5.23
C ARG A 117 17.09 -24.27 4.90
N LEU A 118 16.02 -24.03 4.14
CA LEU A 118 15.11 -25.09 3.66
C LEU A 118 15.75 -25.85 2.49
N LEU A 119 16.33 -25.13 1.52
CA LEU A 119 16.99 -25.71 0.36
C LEU A 119 18.21 -26.56 0.75
N GLU A 120 18.98 -26.16 1.76
CA GLU A 120 20.11 -26.92 2.30
C GLU A 120 19.72 -28.29 2.90
N ARG A 121 18.42 -28.54 3.12
CA ARG A 121 17.91 -29.84 3.58
C ARG A 121 17.53 -30.78 2.43
N LEU A 122 17.57 -30.31 1.19
CA LEU A 122 17.29 -31.11 0.01
C LEU A 122 18.61 -31.66 -0.55
N ASP A 123 18.53 -32.85 -1.12
CA ASP A 123 19.62 -33.38 -1.93
C ASP A 123 19.65 -32.70 -3.31
N THR A 124 20.64 -33.05 -4.12
CA THR A 124 20.83 -32.43 -5.43
C THR A 124 19.66 -32.67 -6.39
N GLU A 125 18.98 -33.81 -6.30
CA GLU A 125 17.82 -34.11 -7.15
C GLU A 125 16.60 -33.26 -6.77
N GLY A 126 16.34 -33.14 -5.46
CA GLY A 126 15.32 -32.24 -4.93
C GLY A 126 15.59 -30.78 -5.33
N LEU A 127 16.83 -30.31 -5.22
CA LEU A 127 17.22 -28.96 -5.64
C LEU A 127 16.99 -28.73 -7.14
N ARG A 128 17.34 -29.70 -8.00
CA ARG A 128 17.08 -29.61 -9.45
C ARG A 128 15.58 -29.52 -9.75
N THR A 129 14.78 -30.30 -9.02
CA THR A 129 13.32 -30.33 -9.19
C THR A 129 12.70 -28.98 -8.82
N VAL A 130 13.08 -28.41 -7.68
CA VAL A 130 12.62 -27.09 -7.23
C VAL A 130 13.07 -26.00 -8.22
N ALA A 131 14.33 -26.03 -8.68
CA ALA A 131 14.84 -25.08 -9.66
C ALA A 131 14.12 -25.16 -11.02
N ALA A 132 13.69 -26.34 -11.45
CA ALA A 132 12.87 -26.50 -12.63
C ALA A 132 11.45 -25.93 -12.42
N ALA A 133 10.81 -26.25 -11.30
CA ALA A 133 9.47 -25.75 -10.99
C ALA A 133 9.41 -24.22 -10.87
N ILE A 134 10.40 -23.60 -10.22
CA ILE A 134 10.48 -22.13 -10.11
C ILE A 134 10.66 -21.48 -11.49
N ARG A 135 11.51 -22.05 -12.37
CA ARG A 135 11.68 -21.53 -13.74
C ARG A 135 10.38 -21.55 -14.54
N LEU A 136 9.62 -22.64 -14.45
CA LEU A 136 8.30 -22.73 -15.10
C LEU A 136 7.35 -21.61 -14.61
N LEU A 137 7.37 -21.30 -13.32
CA LEU A 137 6.55 -20.21 -12.76
C LEU A 137 7.04 -18.82 -13.23
N CYS A 138 8.35 -18.61 -13.33
CA CYS A 138 8.91 -17.36 -13.86
C CYS A 138 8.53 -17.14 -15.33
N GLU A 139 8.69 -18.16 -16.17
CA GLU A 139 8.33 -18.11 -17.59
C GLU A 139 6.84 -17.82 -17.78
N ALA A 140 5.97 -18.44 -16.98
CA ALA A 140 4.53 -18.16 -17.01
C ALA A 140 4.20 -16.72 -16.60
N ALA A 141 4.89 -16.17 -15.59
CA ALA A 141 4.68 -14.79 -15.13
C ALA A 141 5.15 -13.75 -16.17
N GLU A 142 6.22 -14.04 -16.90
CA GLU A 142 6.72 -13.21 -18.00
C GLU A 142 5.76 -13.21 -19.21
N GLY A 143 5.14 -14.37 -19.49
CA GLY A 143 4.06 -14.50 -20.48
C GLY A 143 2.86 -13.60 -20.15
N GLU A 144 2.36 -13.63 -18.91
CA GLU A 144 1.25 -12.77 -18.50
C GLU A 144 1.59 -11.27 -18.54
N ALA A 145 2.84 -10.89 -18.26
CA ALA A 145 3.26 -9.49 -18.35
C ALA A 145 3.29 -8.99 -19.80
N THR A 146 3.62 -9.87 -20.74
CA THR A 146 3.64 -9.58 -22.18
C THR A 146 2.22 -9.48 -22.76
N ASP A 147 1.30 -10.30 -22.28
CA ASP A 147 -0.12 -10.26 -22.70
C ASP A 147 -0.88 -9.02 -22.20
N ARG A 148 -0.27 -8.22 -21.29
CA ARG A 148 -0.94 -7.13 -20.57
C ARG A 148 -0.64 -5.71 -21.08
N GLU A 149 0.06 -5.50 -22.19
CA GLU A 149 0.32 -4.15 -22.76
C GLU A 149 -0.48 -3.84 -24.04
N PRO A 150 -1.02 -2.60 -24.21
CA PRO A 150 -1.85 -1.85 -23.27
C PRO A 150 -3.25 -1.59 -23.84
N ALA A 151 -4.28 -1.68 -23.00
CA ALA A 151 -5.57 -1.07 -23.29
C ALA A 151 -5.37 0.43 -23.56
N THR A 152 -5.57 0.79 -24.82
CA THR A 152 -5.31 2.08 -25.43
C THR A 152 -5.99 3.22 -24.67
N ARG A 153 -5.30 4.37 -24.67
CA ARG A 153 -5.68 5.74 -24.28
C ARG A 153 -7.11 6.21 -24.67
N ALA A 154 -7.88 5.44 -25.44
CA ALA A 154 -9.20 5.79 -25.97
C ALA A 154 -10.36 5.72 -24.96
N ASP A 155 -10.26 4.90 -23.90
CA ASP A 155 -11.38 4.75 -22.95
C ASP A 155 -11.47 5.89 -21.91
N ARG A 156 -10.46 6.76 -21.81
CA ARG A 156 -10.48 7.90 -20.88
C ARG A 156 -11.25 9.12 -21.40
N GLU A 157 -11.59 9.18 -22.69
CA GLU A 157 -12.26 10.37 -23.27
C GLU A 157 -13.80 10.31 -23.19
N HIS A 158 -14.42 9.17 -22.80
CA HIS A 158 -15.88 9.06 -22.74
C HIS A 158 -16.51 9.29 -21.35
N ALA A 159 -15.73 9.59 -20.32
CA ALA A 159 -16.24 9.90 -18.97
C ALA A 159 -16.08 11.38 -18.60
N THR A 160 -16.35 12.30 -19.53
CA THR A 160 -16.52 13.73 -19.22
C THR A 160 -17.79 14.24 -19.89
N GLY A 161 -18.91 14.24 -19.15
CA GLY A 161 -20.16 14.78 -19.66
C GLY A 161 -21.31 14.59 -18.68
N ALA A 162 -21.42 15.51 -17.71
CA ALA A 162 -22.66 16.04 -17.13
C ALA A 162 -22.38 16.63 -15.73
N GLY A 163 -22.08 17.92 -15.69
CA GLY A 163 -22.45 18.74 -14.53
C GLY A 163 -23.89 19.25 -14.73
N PRO A 164 -24.53 19.71 -13.65
CA PRO A 164 -25.25 20.98 -13.75
C PRO A 164 -24.72 22.01 -12.75
N ASP A 165 -24.77 23.25 -13.20
CA ASP A 165 -24.27 24.49 -12.60
C ASP A 165 -24.90 24.83 -11.22
N PRO A 166 -24.21 25.63 -10.37
CA PRO A 166 -24.79 26.21 -9.18
C PRO A 166 -25.42 27.58 -9.49
N GLU A 167 -26.75 27.69 -9.36
CA GLU A 167 -27.43 28.99 -9.38
C GLU A 167 -27.37 29.69 -8.00
N HIS A 168 -26.75 30.86 -8.08
CA HIS A 168 -26.86 32.08 -7.29
C HIS A 168 -28.19 32.30 -6.51
N THR A 169 -28.12 32.70 -5.23
CA THR A 169 -29.03 33.72 -4.66
C THR A 169 -28.38 34.35 -3.41
N ALA A 170 -28.08 35.64 -3.51
CA ALA A 170 -27.85 36.53 -2.39
C ALA A 170 -29.14 37.31 -2.08
N ALA A 171 -29.45 37.54 -0.80
CA ALA A 171 -29.82 38.84 -0.22
C ALA A 171 -30.60 38.70 1.10
N ASP A 172 -30.10 39.40 2.11
CA ASP A 172 -30.74 39.86 3.34
C ASP A 172 -31.69 41.05 3.02
N PRO A 173 -32.76 41.29 3.78
CA PRO A 173 -32.73 42.51 4.60
C PRO A 173 -33.45 42.45 5.97
N ALA A 174 -32.95 43.31 6.86
CA ALA A 174 -33.37 43.57 8.23
C ALA A 174 -34.70 44.33 8.41
N SER A 175 -35.41 44.03 9.51
CA SER A 175 -36.23 44.89 10.41
C SER A 175 -37.00 43.92 11.35
N ASP A 176 -37.09 44.01 12.67
CA ASP A 176 -37.55 45.11 13.51
C ASP A 176 -37.31 44.76 15.02
N ARG A 177 -37.50 45.76 15.88
CA ARG A 177 -37.03 46.02 17.26
C ARG A 177 -37.45 45.07 18.41
N ALA A 178 -36.62 45.17 19.47
CA ALA A 178 -36.72 44.74 20.88
C ALA A 178 -37.87 45.43 21.69
N PRO A 179 -38.03 45.36 23.05
CA PRO A 179 -37.17 44.77 24.12
C PRO A 179 -37.89 44.10 25.33
N GLY A 180 -37.13 43.58 26.31
CA GLY A 180 -37.63 43.33 27.68
C GLY A 180 -36.72 42.52 28.63
N THR A 181 -35.96 43.23 29.49
CA THR A 181 -35.65 42.99 30.93
C THR A 181 -35.77 41.57 31.54
N GLY A 182 -34.87 41.05 32.38
CA GLY A 182 -33.74 41.62 33.12
C GLY A 182 -33.25 40.65 34.22
N ALA A 183 -32.22 41.08 34.98
CA ALA A 183 -31.74 40.57 36.28
C ALA A 183 -31.26 39.09 36.36
N GLY A 184 -30.12 38.74 36.96
CA GLY A 184 -29.17 39.49 37.77
C GLY A 184 -28.08 38.55 38.34
N ALA A 185 -27.21 39.15 39.15
CA ALA A 185 -26.27 38.54 40.10
C ALA A 185 -24.98 37.87 39.56
N ARG A 186 -23.88 38.64 39.69
CA ARG A 186 -22.49 38.19 39.82
C ARG A 186 -22.21 37.64 41.26
N PRO A 187 -20.94 37.46 41.69
CA PRO A 187 -20.12 36.24 41.61
C PRO A 187 -19.67 35.81 43.04
N ARG A 188 -18.78 34.82 43.20
CA ARG A 188 -17.70 34.69 44.23
C ARG A 188 -16.88 33.43 43.90
N SER A 189 -15.65 33.56 43.39
CA SER A 189 -14.35 33.58 44.10
C SER A 189 -13.90 32.23 44.68
N GLY A 190 -12.75 31.73 44.23
CA GLY A 190 -12.07 30.57 44.84
C GLY A 190 -10.85 30.08 44.05
N THR A 191 -9.72 30.75 44.27
CA THR A 191 -8.29 30.33 44.10
C THR A 191 -8.03 28.95 44.76
N ALA A 192 -6.99 28.11 44.55
CA ALA A 192 -5.64 28.17 43.96
C ALA A 192 -5.03 26.74 43.86
N ALA A 193 -3.79 26.65 43.35
CA ALA A 193 -2.74 25.61 43.47
C ALA A 193 -2.93 24.33 42.62
N THR A 194 -2.12 24.05 41.59
CA THR A 194 -0.66 23.79 41.53
C THR A 194 -0.22 22.64 42.42
N GLY A 195 0.01 21.49 41.78
CA GLY A 195 0.79 20.35 42.25
C GLY A 195 1.71 19.91 41.12
#